data_AF-A0A919F9D6-F1
#
_entry.id   AF-A0A919F9D6-F1
#
_cell.length_a   1.000
_cell.length_b   1.000
_cell.length_c   1.000
_cell.angle_alpha   90.00
_cell.angle_beta   90.00
_cell.angle_gamma   90.00
#
_symmetry.space_group_name_H-M   'P 1'
#
loop_
_entity.id
_entity.type
_entity.pdbx_description
1 polymer ?
#
loop_
_entity_poly.entity_id
_entity_poly.type
_entity_poly.pdbx_seq_one_letter_code
_entity_poly.pdbx_strand_id
1 'polypeptide(L)' 'MADAVEAAALDPGGESRACAIHGVLARTDQPLRDGDRLELLRPLLVDPKEARRRRARAP' A
#
# COMPACT_ATOMS: atom_id res chain seq x y z
N MET A 1 11.09 8.93 4.58
CA MET A 1 9.91 8.28 3.97
C MET A 1 8.63 8.71 4.67
N ALA A 2 8.53 8.65 6.01
CA ALA A 2 7.39 9.20 6.75
C ALA A 2 7.03 10.64 6.31
N ASP A 3 8.01 11.54 6.25
CA ASP A 3 7.81 12.93 5.81
C ASP A 3 7.28 13.03 4.37
N ALA A 4 7.66 12.11 3.49
CA ALA A 4 7.17 12.08 2.11
C ALA A 4 5.70 11.63 2.05
N VAL A 5 5.30 10.68 2.90
CA VAL A 5 3.89 10.26 3.02
C VAL A 5 3.05 11.40 3.56
N GLU A 6 3.54 12.09 4.59
CA GLU A 6 2.88 13.26 5.18
C GLU A 6 2.73 14.38 4.13
N ALA A 7 3.81 14.76 3.46
CA ALA A 7 3.80 15.81 2.44
C ALA A 7 2.88 15.48 1.25
N ALA A 8 2.77 14.21 0.87
CA ALA A 8 1.91 13.77 -0.22
C ALA A 8 0.42 13.77 0.17
N ALA A 9 0.09 13.72 1.47
CA ALA A 9 -1.28 13.68 1.98
C ALA A 9 -2.14 12.54 1.34
N LEU A 10 -1.49 11.44 0.95
CA LEU A 10 -2.12 10.32 0.25
C LEU A 10 -2.73 9.27 1.18
N ASP A 11 -2.51 9.38 2.49
CA ASP A 11 -3.11 8.50 3.50
C ASP A 11 -3.71 9.30 4.66
N PRO A 12 -4.77 10.10 4.40
CA PRO A 12 -5.36 10.98 5.40
C PRO A 12 -6.01 10.24 6.58
N GLY A 13 -6.14 8.90 6.52
CA GLY A 13 -6.71 8.06 7.57
C GLY A 13 -5.73 7.07 8.21
N GLY A 14 -4.48 7.00 7.74
CA GLY A 14 -3.52 5.99 8.20
C GLY A 14 -3.97 4.55 7.92
N GLU A 15 -4.71 4.33 6.84
CA GLU A 15 -5.26 3.02 6.50
C GLU A 15 -4.18 2.07 5.97
N SER A 16 -3.08 2.63 5.47
CA SER A 16 -1.96 1.86 4.94
C SER A 16 -1.25 1.14 6.07
N ARG A 17 -1.04 -0.17 5.94
CA ARG A 17 -0.38 -0.99 6.96
C ARG A 17 1.08 -1.25 6.66
N ALA A 18 1.48 -1.03 5.42
CA ALA A 18 2.84 -1.20 4.96
C ALA A 18 3.11 -0.26 3.79
N CYS A 19 4.37 -0.17 3.42
CA CYS A 19 4.82 0.60 2.28
C CYS A 19 5.82 -0.23 1.47
N ALA A 20 5.95 0.10 0.20
CA ALA A 20 6.91 -0.54 -0.69
C ALA A 20 7.60 0.48 -1.60
N ILE A 21 8.81 0.15 -2.02
CA ILE A 21 9.52 0.85 -3.09
C ILE A 21 9.61 -0.13 -4.25
N HIS A 22 9.02 0.23 -5.39
CA HIS A 22 8.96 -0.63 -6.58
C HIS A 22 8.50 -2.07 -6.29
N GLY A 23 7.42 -2.23 -5.51
CA GLY A 23 6.86 -3.53 -5.13
C GLY A 23 7.63 -4.32 -4.06
N VAL A 24 8.74 -3.78 -3.53
CA VAL A 24 9.50 -4.39 -2.43
C VAL A 24 9.15 -3.72 -1.12
N LEU A 25 8.77 -4.50 -0.10
CA LEU A 25 8.45 -3.98 1.23
C LEU A 25 9.61 -3.14 1.77
N ALA A 26 9.29 -1.92 2.19
CA ALA A 26 10.24 -0.95 2.70
C ALA A 26 9.94 -0.63 4.16
N ARG A 27 11.00 -0.33 4.92
CA ARG A 27 10.87 0.14 6.30
C ARG A 27 10.51 1.63 6.30
N THR A 28 9.75 2.07 7.29
CA THR A 28 9.29 3.47 7.40
C THR A 28 10.42 4.50 7.58
N ASP A 29 11.57 4.06 8.08
CA ASP A 29 12.79 4.87 8.26
C ASP A 29 13.80 4.72 7.10
N GLN A 30 13.47 3.93 6.07
CA GLN A 30 14.34 3.81 4.91
C GLN A 30 14.42 5.16 4.17
N PRO A 31 15.63 5.66 3.85
CA PRO A 31 15.78 6.89 3.08
C PRO A 31 15.28 6.67 1.64
N LEU A 32 14.54 7.64 1.12
CA LEU A 32 14.11 7.65 -0.28
C LEU A 32 15.21 8.27 -1.14
N ARG A 33 15.37 7.74 -2.35
CA ARG A 33 16.27 8.26 -3.38
C ARG A 33 15.44 8.90 -4.49
N ASP A 34 16.10 9.76 -5.26
CA ASP A 34 15.47 10.33 -6.45
C ASP A 34 15.05 9.23 -7.43
N GLY A 35 13.86 9.37 -8.00
CA GLY A 35 13.23 8.36 -8.86
C GLY A 35 12.55 7.19 -8.15
N ASP A 36 12.65 7.06 -6.82
CA ASP A 36 11.93 6.00 -6.09
C ASP A 36 10.41 6.18 -6.21
N ARG A 37 9.72 5.12 -6.62
CA ARG A 37 8.25 5.05 -6.53
C ARG A 37 7.86 4.45 -5.19
N LEU A 38 7.36 5.30 -4.30
CA LEU A 38 6.77 4.88 -3.03
C LEU A 38 5.32 4.42 -3.24
N GLU A 39 4.97 3.29 -2.65
CA GLU A 39 3.66 2.65 -2.73
C GLU A 39 3.10 2.47 -1.31
N LEU A 40 1.85 2.89 -1.09
CA LEU A 40 1.14 2.75 0.19
C LEU A 40 0.18 1.55 0.14
N LEU A 41 0.41 0.55 0.98
CA LEU A 41 -0.25 -0.74 0.91
C LEU A 41 -1.37 -0.86 1.96
N ARG A 42 -2.61 -0.88 1.49
CA ARG A 42 -3.80 -1.13 2.31
C ARG A 42 -3.96 -2.62 2.64
N PRO A 43 -4.57 -2.96 3.79
CA PRO A 43 -4.86 -4.34 4.12
C PRO A 43 -5.80 -4.98 3.11
N LEU A 44 -5.63 -6.29 2.90
CA LEU A 44 -6.64 -7.08 2.19
C LEU A 44 -7.90 -7.18 3.07
N LEU A 45 -9.03 -6.73 2.55
CA LEU A 45 -10.33 -6.83 3.22
C LEU A 45 -10.89 -8.26 3.21
N VAL A 46 -10.53 -9.04 2.20
CA VAL A 46 -10.92 -10.43 2.02
C VAL A 46 -9.78 -11.16 1.31
N ASP A 47 -9.64 -12.45 1.60
CA ASP A 47 -8.70 -13.31 0.89
C ASP A 47 -8.96 -13.24 -0.64
N PRO A 48 -7.93 -13.06 -1.49
CA PRO A 48 -8.11 -12.90 -2.93
C PRO A 48 -8.80 -14.09 -3.61
N LYS A 49 -8.58 -15.31 -3.11
CA LYS A 49 -9.20 -16.52 -3.65
C LYS A 49 -10.70 -16.51 -3.32
N GLU A 50 -11.06 -16.12 -2.11
CA GLU A 50 -12.47 -15.93 -1.72
C GLU A 50 -13.13 -14.79 -2.51
N ALA A 51 -12.46 -13.64 -2.66
CA ALA A 51 -12.96 -12.53 -3.48
C ALA A 51 -13.25 -12.95 -4.92
N ARG A 52 -12.36 -13.76 -5.51
CA ARG A 52 -12.56 -14.34 -6.86
C ARG A 52 -13.75 -15.30 -6.89
N ARG A 53 -13.90 -16.19 -5.90
CA ARG A 53 -15.07 -17.10 -5.81
C ARG A 53 -16.38 -16.34 -5.73
N ARG A 54 -16.45 -15.27 -4.94
CA ARG A 54 -17.65 -14.42 -4.82
C ARG A 54 -18.01 -13.75 -6.14
N ARG A 55 -17.03 -13.16 -6.84
CA ARG A 55 -17.25 -12.54 -8.16
C ARG A 55 -17.75 -13.52 -9.22
N ALA A 56 -17.27 -14.76 -9.21
CA ALA A 56 -17.72 -15.79 -10.15
C ALA A 56 -19.15 -16.30 -9.87
N ARG A 57 -19.67 -16.11 -8.64
CA ARG A 57 -21.03 -16.48 -8.25
C ARG A 57 -22.03 -15.33 -8.36
N ALA A 58 -21.54 -14.10 -8.51
CA ALA A 58 -22.40 -12.95 -8.75
C ALA A 58 -23.06 -13.10 -10.14
N PRO A 59 -24.38 -12.91 -10.24
CA PRO A 59 -25.11 -13.01 -11.50
C PRO A 59 -24.70 -11.93 -12.52
#